data_AF-A0A3R9LFQ9-F1
#
_entry.id   AF-A0A3R9LFQ9-F1
#
_cell.length_a   1.000
_cell.length_b   1.000
_cell.length_c   1.000
_cell.angle_alpha   90.00
_cell.angle_beta   90.00
_cell.angle_gamma   90.00
#
_symmetry.space_group_name_H-M   'P 1'
#
loop_
_entity.id
_entity.type
_entity.pdbx_description
1 polymer ?
#
loop_
_entity_poly.entity_id
_entity_poly.type
_entity_poly.pdbx_seq_one_letter_code
_entity_poly.pdbx_strand_id
1 'polypeptide(L)'
;MICLFERYDQASFDLLRSLKAAGLDCPVVVIRDDGYLAPDVESPYSYFTGDVASEDDLPLYFNLVPRPHLWEIRSSNVNGEILDMGKKRANIFYRQPTHERRVRAVEWLDDQGRVRAADIYNRKGRLFAQITYDDAQRPTHTRYFNQDNVTVIMENHLTEDIVLTLDGKRHIFNSKQEFVIFYLRYRGYDTDRIIYNSLATPFLVAVGLTPKEGRAEDILFWQEPIGEELPGNMKAAMQLPHRNIRIAVQDKQVYDKILKLATPKEKSYFRNVGYLYQYHRLNNMNPEALILTNSDQIEQIEPLLTQLPNVHFHIGAITEMSSRLMELNRYPNISLYPNIRPAKVNELFARCDLYLDINISDEILNGSRTAFENNMLILSFETTCHNHRFVAESHIYPVENVSAMVGKIQGVLSLPSEMEAALAKQKQAANQADLEAYKAIL
;
A
#
# COMPACT_ATOMS: atom_id res chain seq x y z
N MET A 1 0.31 -12.55 -22.29
CA MET A 1 -0.06 -11.31 -21.59
C MET A 1 0.65 -11.27 -20.24
N ILE A 2 1.01 -10.08 -19.75
CA ILE A 2 1.60 -9.86 -18.42
C ILE A 2 1.03 -8.62 -17.74
N CYS A 3 1.12 -8.57 -16.41
CA CYS A 3 1.06 -7.33 -15.63
C CYS A 3 2.48 -6.82 -15.37
N LEU A 4 2.74 -5.55 -15.64
CA LEU A 4 4.04 -4.90 -15.45
C LEU A 4 3.87 -3.62 -14.62
N PHE A 5 4.22 -3.69 -13.34
CA PHE A 5 4.05 -2.59 -12.40
C PHE A 5 5.38 -1.90 -12.09
N GLU A 6 5.34 -0.58 -11.87
CA GLU A 6 6.54 0.19 -11.50
C GLU A 6 6.98 -0.16 -10.07
N ARG A 7 6.05 -0.22 -9.11
CA ARG A 7 6.27 -0.52 -7.69
C ARG A 7 5.18 -1.46 -7.16
N TYR A 8 5.35 -1.95 -5.93
CA TYR A 8 4.35 -2.77 -5.25
C TYR A 8 3.82 -2.08 -3.99
N ASP A 9 3.13 -0.96 -4.20
CA ASP A 9 2.44 -0.21 -3.14
C ASP A 9 0.98 -0.67 -2.97
N GLN A 10 0.24 0.01 -2.09
CA GLN A 10 -1.16 -0.34 -1.81
C GLN A 10 -2.05 -0.23 -3.06
N ALA A 11 -1.82 0.75 -3.93
CA ALA A 11 -2.60 0.91 -5.16
C ALA A 11 -2.32 -0.24 -6.14
N SER A 12 -1.06 -0.63 -6.31
CA SER A 12 -0.65 -1.76 -7.15
C SER A 12 -1.18 -3.09 -6.59
N PHE A 13 -1.18 -3.25 -5.26
CA PHE A 13 -1.77 -4.40 -4.58
C PHE A 13 -3.29 -4.49 -4.80
N ASP A 14 -4.01 -3.37 -4.67
CA ASP A 14 -5.47 -3.31 -4.87
C ASP A 14 -5.85 -3.58 -6.33
N LEU A 15 -5.04 -3.07 -7.27
CA LEU A 15 -5.18 -3.38 -8.69
C LEU A 15 -4.97 -4.88 -8.93
N LEU A 16 -3.91 -5.47 -8.41
CA LEU A 16 -3.65 -6.91 -8.57
C LEU A 16 -4.80 -7.75 -8.01
N ARG A 17 -5.30 -7.42 -6.81
CA ARG A 17 -6.49 -8.09 -6.24
C ARG A 17 -7.70 -7.98 -7.15
N SER A 18 -7.93 -6.80 -7.73
CA SER A 18 -9.05 -6.57 -8.65
C SER A 18 -8.91 -7.39 -9.93
N LEU A 19 -7.71 -7.42 -10.54
CA LEU A 19 -7.43 -8.21 -11.74
C LEU A 19 -7.67 -9.70 -11.48
N LYS A 20 -7.19 -10.23 -10.35
CA LYS A 20 -7.44 -11.62 -9.95
C LYS A 20 -8.91 -11.90 -9.70
N ALA A 21 -9.62 -11.00 -9.03
CA ALA A 21 -11.07 -11.13 -8.79
C ALA A 21 -11.87 -11.12 -10.10
N ALA A 22 -11.37 -10.41 -11.12
CA ALA A 22 -11.94 -10.41 -12.47
C ALA A 22 -11.62 -11.70 -13.27
N GLY A 23 -10.82 -12.61 -12.71
CA GLY A 23 -10.43 -13.88 -13.35
C GLY A 23 -9.17 -13.78 -14.21
N LEU A 24 -8.38 -12.70 -14.08
CA LEU A 24 -7.13 -12.55 -14.82
C LEU A 24 -6.02 -13.39 -14.16
N ASP A 25 -5.58 -14.42 -14.86
CA ASP A 25 -4.44 -15.25 -14.46
C ASP A 25 -3.29 -15.04 -15.45
N CYS A 26 -2.38 -14.13 -15.11
CA CYS A 26 -1.18 -13.86 -15.90
C CYS A 26 0.01 -13.50 -14.99
N PRO A 27 1.25 -13.67 -15.47
CA PRO A 27 2.44 -13.30 -14.70
C PRO A 27 2.43 -11.82 -14.30
N VAL A 28 2.83 -11.54 -13.06
CA VAL A 28 2.91 -10.19 -12.50
C VAL A 28 4.35 -9.85 -12.22
N VAL A 29 4.85 -8.83 -12.90
CA VAL A 29 6.22 -8.36 -12.78
C VAL A 29 6.24 -6.96 -12.18
N VAL A 30 6.98 -6.78 -11.10
CA VAL A 30 7.26 -5.47 -10.47
C VAL A 30 8.69 -5.07 -10.77
N ILE A 31 8.88 -3.88 -11.33
CA ILE A 31 10.19 -3.38 -11.75
C ILE A 31 11.02 -2.94 -10.54
N ARG A 32 10.46 -2.18 -9.59
CA ARG A 32 11.14 -1.80 -8.35
C ARG A 32 10.79 -2.75 -7.23
N ASP A 33 11.71 -3.65 -6.94
CA ASP A 33 11.61 -4.61 -5.83
C ASP A 33 12.15 -3.98 -4.54
N ASP A 34 11.33 -3.98 -3.48
CA ASP A 34 11.73 -3.56 -2.14
C ASP A 34 12.06 -4.74 -1.20
N GLY A 35 12.09 -5.96 -1.75
CA GLY A 35 12.34 -7.22 -1.05
C GLY A 35 11.07 -7.84 -0.45
N TYR A 36 9.90 -7.21 -0.54
CA TYR A 36 8.68 -7.67 0.13
C TYR A 36 7.50 -7.93 -0.82
N LEU A 37 7.80 -8.38 -2.04
CA LEU A 37 6.79 -8.82 -3.00
C LEU A 37 5.98 -10.02 -2.49
N ALA A 38 4.71 -10.08 -2.88
CA ALA A 38 3.85 -11.24 -2.61
C ALA A 38 4.39 -12.50 -3.32
N PRO A 39 4.08 -13.72 -2.83
CA PRO A 39 4.64 -14.96 -3.39
C PRO A 39 4.39 -15.19 -4.89
N ASP A 40 3.29 -14.66 -5.40
CA ASP A 40 2.85 -14.75 -6.79
C ASP A 40 3.29 -13.57 -7.67
N VAL A 41 4.07 -12.65 -7.10
CA VAL A 41 4.59 -11.46 -7.76
C VAL A 41 6.10 -11.56 -7.83
N GLU A 42 6.65 -11.22 -8.99
CA GLU A 42 8.07 -11.39 -9.26
C GLU A 42 8.73 -10.10 -9.70
N SER A 43 10.04 -10.01 -9.56
CA SER A 43 10.84 -8.93 -10.13
C SER A 43 12.02 -9.51 -10.91
N PRO A 44 12.53 -8.81 -11.95
CA PRO A 44 13.84 -9.12 -12.52
C PRO A 44 14.93 -9.25 -11.44
N TYR A 45 14.88 -8.45 -10.37
CA TYR A 45 15.87 -8.51 -9.29
C TYR A 45 15.74 -9.79 -8.48
N SER A 46 14.57 -10.05 -7.87
CA SER A 46 14.33 -11.26 -7.07
C SER A 46 14.48 -12.57 -7.86
N TYR A 47 14.18 -12.55 -9.16
CA TYR A 47 14.38 -13.71 -10.02
C TYR A 47 15.87 -14.09 -10.13
N PHE A 48 16.73 -13.14 -10.52
CA PHE A 48 18.15 -13.44 -10.71
C PHE A 48 18.94 -13.57 -9.39
N THR A 49 18.42 -13.07 -8.26
CA THR A 49 18.96 -13.40 -6.93
C THR A 49 18.60 -14.81 -6.46
N GLY A 50 17.70 -15.51 -7.17
CA GLY A 50 17.41 -16.92 -6.96
C GLY A 50 16.66 -17.21 -5.67
N ASP A 51 15.63 -16.43 -5.34
CA ASP A 51 14.89 -16.57 -4.09
C ASP A 51 13.98 -17.84 -4.06
N VAL A 52 14.55 -18.99 -3.74
CA VAL A 52 13.82 -20.24 -3.45
C VAL A 52 13.07 -20.12 -2.12
N ALA A 53 11.79 -20.49 -2.07
CA ALA A 53 11.00 -20.46 -0.84
C ALA A 53 11.39 -21.62 0.10
N SER A 54 11.66 -21.31 1.37
CA SER A 54 11.84 -22.27 2.46
C SER A 54 10.71 -22.12 3.50
N GLU A 55 10.35 -23.20 4.19
CA GLU A 55 9.37 -23.17 5.28
C GLU A 55 9.84 -22.32 6.48
N ASP A 56 11.16 -22.13 6.62
CA ASP A 56 11.78 -21.35 7.70
C ASP A 56 11.99 -19.86 7.36
N ASP A 57 11.60 -19.42 6.16
CA ASP A 57 11.81 -18.03 5.70
C ASP A 57 10.91 -17.06 6.47
N LEU A 58 11.49 -16.34 7.44
CA LEU A 58 10.77 -15.33 8.23
C LEU A 58 11.43 -13.96 8.10
N PRO A 59 10.63 -12.87 8.04
CA PRO A 59 11.17 -11.52 8.06
C PRO A 59 12.04 -11.28 9.30
N LEU A 60 13.22 -10.69 9.09
CA LEU A 60 14.21 -10.44 10.13
C LEU A 60 13.61 -9.57 11.25
N TYR A 61 13.64 -10.07 12.48
CA TYR A 61 13.19 -9.30 13.64
C TYR A 61 14.29 -8.34 14.11
N PHE A 62 13.92 -7.18 14.66
CA PHE A 62 14.86 -6.08 14.91
C PHE A 62 16.12 -6.43 15.71
N ASN A 63 16.03 -7.36 16.67
CA ASN A 63 17.16 -7.75 17.54
C ASN A 63 18.11 -8.77 16.88
N LEU A 64 17.69 -9.37 15.76
CA LEU A 64 18.46 -10.33 14.97
C LEU A 64 19.31 -9.68 13.88
N VAL A 65 19.27 -8.34 13.74
CA VAL A 65 20.11 -7.62 12.78
C VAL A 65 21.59 -7.96 13.01
N PRO A 66 22.30 -8.47 11.98
CA PRO A 66 23.73 -8.75 12.05
C PRO A 66 24.51 -7.50 12.46
N ARG A 67 25.37 -7.64 13.45
CA ARG A 67 26.18 -6.53 13.98
C ARG A 67 27.47 -7.05 14.63
N PRO A 68 28.49 -6.19 14.79
CA PRO A 68 29.69 -6.52 15.55
C PRO A 68 29.38 -6.96 16.99
N HIS A 69 30.27 -7.77 17.56
CA HIS A 69 30.13 -8.27 18.93
C HIS A 69 30.01 -7.12 19.94
N LEU A 70 29.16 -7.28 20.96
CA LEU A 70 28.86 -6.31 22.03
C LEU A 70 28.12 -5.03 21.61
N TRP A 71 27.81 -4.83 20.32
CA TRP A 71 26.99 -3.68 19.91
C TRP A 71 25.55 -3.83 20.42
N GLU A 72 25.00 -2.74 20.93
CA GLU A 72 23.66 -2.67 21.50
C GLU A 72 22.63 -2.37 20.39
N ILE A 73 21.44 -2.96 20.47
CA ILE A 73 20.29 -2.55 19.67
C ILE A 73 19.25 -1.92 20.60
N ARG A 74 18.84 -0.69 20.30
CA ARG A 74 17.68 -0.02 20.90
C ARG A 74 16.54 0.04 19.90
N SER A 75 15.30 -0.06 20.37
CA SER A 75 14.13 -0.21 19.51
C SER A 75 12.88 0.39 20.14
N SER A 76 12.05 0.99 19.30
CA SER A 76 10.69 1.42 19.58
C SER A 76 9.69 0.60 18.75
N ASN A 77 8.40 0.97 18.75
CA ASN A 77 7.41 0.41 17.81
C ASN A 77 7.52 1.00 16.39
N VAL A 78 8.38 1.99 16.16
CA VAL A 78 8.47 2.73 14.88
C VAL A 78 9.77 2.42 14.15
N ASN A 79 10.88 2.36 14.89
CA ASN A 79 12.23 2.15 14.36
C ASN A 79 13.17 1.60 15.44
N GLY A 80 14.43 1.34 15.05
CA GLY A 80 15.49 1.03 16.00
C GLY A 80 16.82 1.67 15.61
N GLU A 81 17.83 1.43 16.43
CA GLU A 81 19.19 1.90 16.21
C GLU A 81 20.21 0.92 16.78
N ILE A 82 21.41 0.94 16.20
CA ILE A 82 22.54 0.14 16.67
C ILE A 82 23.59 1.08 17.26
N LEU A 83 24.10 0.76 18.44
CA LEU A 83 25.09 1.56 19.16
C LEU A 83 26.34 0.76 19.50
N ASP A 84 27.47 1.46 19.45
CA ASP A 84 28.78 1.00 19.86
C ASP A 84 29.23 1.86 21.04
N MET A 85 29.26 1.29 22.26
CA MET A 85 29.59 2.03 23.49
C MET A 85 28.76 3.33 23.66
N GLY A 86 27.48 3.28 23.29
CA GLY A 86 26.57 4.43 23.33
C GLY A 86 26.66 5.40 22.14
N LYS A 87 27.63 5.24 21.23
CA LYS A 87 27.71 5.99 19.97
C LYS A 87 26.83 5.33 18.92
N LYS A 88 25.94 6.09 18.29
CA LYS A 88 25.06 5.59 17.22
C LYS A 88 25.86 5.21 15.97
N ARG A 89 25.60 4.01 15.45
CA ARG A 89 26.28 3.41 14.28
C ARG A 89 25.34 3.02 13.15
N ALA A 90 24.07 2.77 13.45
CA ALA A 90 23.08 2.49 12.41
C ALA A 90 21.66 2.92 12.80
N ASN A 91 20.84 3.20 11.79
CA ASN A 91 19.38 3.30 11.90
C ASN A 91 18.76 1.98 11.40
N ILE A 92 17.78 1.45 12.12
CA ILE A 92 16.98 0.29 11.70
C ILE A 92 15.57 0.78 11.33
N PHE A 93 15.16 0.53 10.09
CA PHE A 93 13.83 0.87 9.59
C PHE A 93 12.96 -0.37 9.50
N TYR A 94 11.76 -0.27 10.07
CA TYR A 94 10.77 -1.34 9.99
C TYR A 94 9.91 -1.22 8.75
N ARG A 95 9.46 -2.37 8.26
CA ARG A 95 8.39 -2.47 7.27
C ARG A 95 7.07 -2.04 7.92
N GLN A 96 6.16 -1.48 7.13
CA GLN A 96 4.79 -1.26 7.59
C GLN A 96 4.00 -2.59 7.68
N PRO A 97 3.24 -2.81 8.76
CA PRO A 97 3.07 -1.91 9.89
C PRO A 97 4.25 -2.00 10.88
N THR A 98 4.80 -0.84 11.27
CA THR A 98 6.08 -0.77 12.01
C THR A 98 6.08 -1.46 13.38
N HIS A 99 4.92 -1.56 14.02
CA HIS A 99 4.79 -2.19 15.34
C HIS A 99 5.13 -3.69 15.36
N GLU A 100 5.14 -4.36 14.20
CA GLU A 100 5.64 -5.74 14.06
C GLU A 100 7.17 -5.85 14.11
N ARG A 101 7.88 -4.70 14.04
CA ARG A 101 9.34 -4.57 14.12
C ARG A 101 10.11 -5.49 13.18
N ARG A 102 9.52 -5.77 12.00
CA ARG A 102 10.16 -6.49 10.89
C ARG A 102 11.08 -5.55 10.14
N VAL A 103 12.35 -5.91 10.01
CA VAL A 103 13.38 -5.06 9.42
C VAL A 103 13.21 -5.02 7.91
N ARG A 104 13.13 -3.80 7.36
CA ARG A 104 13.18 -3.54 5.92
C ARG A 104 14.57 -3.07 5.50
N ALA A 105 15.15 -2.16 6.27
CA ALA A 105 16.46 -1.59 5.96
C ALA A 105 17.27 -1.26 7.21
N VAL A 106 18.60 -1.28 7.06
CA VAL A 106 19.56 -0.82 8.08
C VAL A 106 20.53 0.15 7.43
N GLU A 107 20.49 1.43 7.82
CA GLU A 107 21.44 2.45 7.35
C GLU A 107 22.63 2.53 8.29
N TRP A 108 23.83 2.26 7.76
CA TRP A 108 25.09 2.32 8.48
C TRP A 108 25.71 3.71 8.39
N LEU A 109 26.15 4.22 9.54
CA LEU A 109 26.63 5.58 9.71
C LEU A 109 28.15 5.64 9.89
N ASP A 110 28.78 6.69 9.36
CA ASP A 110 30.15 7.04 9.69
C ASP A 110 30.26 7.75 11.05
N ASP A 111 31.48 8.11 11.43
CA ASP A 111 31.75 8.76 12.71
C ASP A 111 31.12 10.14 12.88
N GLN A 112 30.71 10.78 11.77
CA GLN A 112 30.01 12.05 11.74
C GLN A 112 28.48 11.88 11.65
N GLY A 113 27.98 10.64 11.66
CA GLY A 113 26.54 10.34 11.56
C GLY A 113 25.99 10.39 10.13
N ARG A 114 26.84 10.39 9.10
CA ARG A 114 26.41 10.35 7.69
C ARG A 114 26.19 8.92 7.23
N VAL A 115 25.21 8.69 6.37
CA VAL A 115 24.88 7.35 5.86
C VAL A 115 25.92 6.97 4.82
N ARG A 116 26.49 5.76 4.95
CA ARG A 116 27.49 5.23 4.00
C ARG A 116 27.01 4.02 3.26
N ALA A 117 26.19 3.21 3.90
CA ALA A 117 25.56 2.07 3.28
C ALA A 117 24.15 1.87 3.84
N ALA A 118 23.26 1.28 3.05
CA ALA A 118 21.97 0.80 3.51
C ALA A 118 21.80 -0.66 3.10
N ASP A 119 21.68 -1.55 4.07
CA ASP A 119 21.34 -2.95 3.88
C ASP A 119 19.84 -3.09 3.75
N ILE A 120 19.37 -3.74 2.68
CA ILE A 120 17.96 -3.99 2.40
C ILE A 120 17.68 -5.47 2.62
N TYR A 121 16.70 -5.76 3.47
CA TYR A 121 16.31 -7.13 3.82
C TYR A 121 14.99 -7.49 3.13
N ASN A 122 14.88 -8.72 2.63
CA ASN A 122 13.63 -9.21 2.02
C ASN A 122 12.69 -9.86 3.04
N ARG A 123 11.52 -10.30 2.57
CA ARG A 123 10.48 -11.01 3.35
C ARG A 123 10.94 -12.32 4.00
N LYS A 124 12.13 -12.81 3.62
CA LYS A 124 12.74 -14.04 4.11
C LYS A 124 13.86 -13.75 5.13
N GLY A 125 14.06 -12.48 5.47
CA GLY A 125 15.10 -12.05 6.41
C GLY A 125 16.52 -12.08 5.87
N ARG A 126 16.70 -12.30 4.55
CA ARG A 126 18.02 -12.29 3.90
C ARG A 126 18.42 -10.89 3.46
N LEU A 127 19.73 -10.62 3.45
CA LEU A 127 20.30 -9.43 2.84
C LEU A 127 20.08 -9.50 1.33
N PHE A 128 19.09 -8.77 0.84
CA PHE A 128 18.66 -8.78 -0.54
C PHE A 128 19.50 -7.83 -1.40
N ALA A 129 19.73 -6.62 -0.89
CA ALA A 129 20.51 -5.61 -1.58
C ALA A 129 21.28 -4.74 -0.59
N GLN A 130 22.32 -4.07 -1.07
CA GLN A 130 23.03 -3.03 -0.34
C GLN A 130 23.24 -1.81 -1.23
N ILE A 131 22.84 -0.64 -0.73
CA ILE A 131 23.01 0.65 -1.38
C ILE A 131 24.24 1.34 -0.77
N THR A 132 25.10 1.93 -1.59
CA THR A 132 26.27 2.72 -1.14
C THR A 132 26.06 4.20 -1.39
N TYR A 133 26.46 5.07 -0.47
CA TYR A 133 26.25 6.53 -0.55
C TYR A 133 27.57 7.30 -0.65
N ASP A 134 27.57 8.40 -1.42
CA ASP A 134 28.69 9.33 -1.51
C ASP A 134 28.76 10.31 -0.31
N ASP A 135 29.77 11.17 -0.28
CA ASP A 135 29.91 12.21 0.74
C ASP A 135 28.77 13.24 0.76
N ALA A 136 28.03 13.35 -0.34
CA ALA A 136 26.86 14.21 -0.50
C ALA A 136 25.54 13.49 -0.17
N GLN A 137 25.60 12.28 0.43
CA GLN A 137 24.44 11.46 0.83
C GLN A 137 23.56 11.02 -0.36
N ARG A 138 24.15 10.91 -1.55
CA ARG A 138 23.46 10.42 -2.75
C ARG A 138 23.79 8.94 -2.97
N PRO A 139 22.82 8.10 -3.35
CA PRO A 139 23.08 6.71 -3.68
C PRO A 139 23.97 6.64 -4.93
N THR A 140 24.99 5.79 -4.88
CA THR A 140 25.98 5.62 -5.95
C THR A 140 25.81 4.28 -6.67
N HIS A 141 25.71 3.19 -5.90
CA HIS A 141 25.52 1.85 -6.43
C HIS A 141 24.56 1.05 -5.55
N THR A 142 23.79 0.15 -6.17
CA THR A 142 23.10 -0.95 -5.47
C THR A 142 23.68 -2.28 -5.91
N ARG A 143 24.04 -3.13 -4.94
CA ARG A 143 24.42 -4.53 -5.17
C ARG A 143 23.29 -5.43 -4.72
N TYR A 144 22.91 -6.41 -5.52
CA TYR A 144 21.92 -7.43 -5.16
C TYR A 144 22.60 -8.79 -5.02
N PHE A 145 22.22 -9.53 -3.98
CA PHE A 145 22.91 -10.73 -3.55
C PHE A 145 22.09 -11.99 -3.78
N ASN A 146 22.75 -13.07 -4.19
CA ASN A 146 22.13 -14.39 -4.27
C ASN A 146 22.08 -15.08 -2.88
N GLN A 147 21.72 -16.37 -2.85
CA GLN A 147 21.64 -17.16 -1.62
C GLN A 147 22.97 -17.31 -0.87
N ASP A 148 24.07 -17.28 -1.60
CA ASP A 148 25.42 -17.43 -1.06
C ASP A 148 26.05 -16.07 -0.68
N ASN A 149 25.25 -15.00 -0.65
CA ASN A 149 25.69 -13.60 -0.45
C ASN A 149 26.69 -13.11 -1.52
N VAL A 150 26.66 -13.70 -2.71
CA VAL A 150 27.45 -13.25 -3.86
C VAL A 150 26.67 -12.21 -4.66
N THR A 151 27.33 -11.11 -5.03
CA THR A 151 26.70 -10.07 -5.87
C THR A 151 26.43 -10.61 -7.28
N VAL A 152 25.16 -10.61 -7.68
CA VAL A 152 24.71 -11.06 -9.02
C VAL A 152 24.22 -9.91 -9.90
N ILE A 153 23.68 -8.85 -9.31
CA ILE A 153 23.31 -7.63 -10.02
C ILE A 153 24.03 -6.45 -9.36
N MET A 154 24.56 -5.56 -10.19
CA MET A 154 25.09 -4.26 -9.77
C MET A 154 24.44 -3.17 -10.61
N GLU A 155 23.82 -2.21 -9.95
CA GLU A 155 23.21 -1.03 -10.56
C GLU A 155 24.03 0.21 -10.19
N ASN A 156 24.44 0.99 -11.18
CA ASN A 156 25.11 2.27 -10.98
C ASN A 156 24.08 3.41 -11.10
N HIS A 157 23.84 4.14 -10.02
CA HIS A 157 22.84 5.22 -9.99
C HIS A 157 23.32 6.53 -10.64
N LEU A 158 24.61 6.63 -10.97
CA LEU A 158 25.15 7.79 -11.70
C LEU A 158 25.05 7.62 -13.21
N THR A 159 25.34 6.41 -13.71
CA THR A 159 25.30 6.10 -15.15
C THR A 159 24.03 5.39 -15.60
N GLU A 160 23.22 4.91 -14.66
CA GLU A 160 22.04 4.05 -14.88
C GLU A 160 22.36 2.65 -15.47
N ASP A 161 23.65 2.31 -15.57
CA ASP A 161 24.09 1.01 -16.07
C ASP A 161 23.75 -0.10 -15.07
N ILE A 162 23.30 -1.23 -15.60
CA ILE A 162 23.01 -2.44 -14.84
C ILE A 162 23.91 -3.57 -15.36
N VAL A 163 24.66 -4.20 -14.46
CA VAL A 163 25.49 -5.36 -14.73
C VAL A 163 24.86 -6.58 -14.07
N LEU A 164 24.45 -7.57 -14.87
CA LEU A 164 23.99 -8.88 -14.42
C LEU A 164 25.09 -9.92 -14.65
N THR A 165 25.43 -10.70 -13.63
CA THR A 165 26.28 -11.88 -13.75
C THR A 165 25.41 -13.12 -13.71
N LEU A 166 25.32 -13.82 -14.84
CA LEU A 166 24.48 -15.00 -15.04
C LEU A 166 25.30 -16.10 -15.71
N ASP A 167 25.32 -17.30 -15.13
CA ASP A 167 26.08 -18.46 -15.63
C ASP A 167 27.56 -18.15 -15.98
N GLY A 168 28.20 -17.32 -15.14
CA GLY A 168 29.58 -16.89 -15.33
C GLY A 168 29.79 -15.84 -16.44
N LYS A 169 28.73 -15.38 -17.10
CA LYS A 169 28.77 -14.32 -18.12
C LYS A 169 28.26 -13.00 -17.54
N ARG A 170 28.89 -11.90 -17.96
CA ARG A 170 28.46 -10.54 -17.61
C ARG A 170 27.62 -9.97 -18.75
N HIS A 171 26.40 -9.58 -18.42
CA HIS A 171 25.49 -8.83 -19.28
C HIS A 171 25.45 -7.38 -18.78
N ILE A 172 25.63 -6.42 -19.68
CA ILE A 172 25.64 -4.99 -19.37
C ILE A 172 24.46 -4.35 -20.10
N PHE A 173 23.67 -3.57 -19.37
CA PHE A 173 22.51 -2.84 -19.87
C PHE A 173 22.71 -1.36 -19.58
N ASN A 174 22.46 -0.49 -20.55
CA ASN A 174 22.67 0.96 -20.38
C ASN A 174 21.45 1.66 -19.76
N SER A 175 20.39 0.90 -19.48
CA SER A 175 19.17 1.42 -18.85
C SER A 175 18.38 0.31 -18.16
N LYS A 176 17.54 0.72 -17.22
CA LYS A 176 16.56 -0.18 -16.58
C LYS A 176 15.57 -0.77 -17.58
N GLN A 177 15.23 -0.04 -18.64
CA GLN A 177 14.37 -0.52 -19.71
C GLN A 177 14.97 -1.74 -20.41
N GLU A 178 16.25 -1.67 -20.83
CA GLU A 178 16.95 -2.78 -21.49
C GLU A 178 17.05 -4.01 -20.60
N PHE A 179 17.37 -3.83 -19.32
CA PHE A 179 17.45 -4.91 -18.34
C PHE A 179 16.10 -5.64 -18.17
N VAL A 180 15.00 -4.88 -18.03
CA VAL A 180 13.66 -5.48 -17.90
C VAL A 180 13.25 -6.18 -19.19
N ILE A 181 13.51 -5.61 -20.37
CA ILE A 181 13.23 -6.26 -21.65
C ILE A 181 14.01 -7.59 -21.78
N PHE A 182 15.29 -7.60 -21.40
CA PHE A 182 16.10 -8.81 -21.37
C PHE A 182 15.47 -9.87 -20.46
N TYR A 183 15.10 -9.50 -19.24
CA TYR A 183 14.44 -10.39 -18.29
C TYR A 183 13.14 -11.00 -18.86
N LEU A 184 12.24 -10.16 -19.40
CA LEU A 184 10.96 -10.62 -19.95
C LEU A 184 11.18 -11.62 -21.10
N ARG A 185 12.17 -11.37 -21.96
CA ARG A 185 12.57 -12.28 -23.04
C ARG A 185 13.20 -13.57 -22.52
N TYR A 186 14.09 -13.45 -21.53
CA TYR A 186 14.76 -14.60 -20.88
C TYR A 186 13.72 -15.56 -20.26
N ARG A 187 12.65 -15.01 -19.69
CA ARG A 187 11.53 -15.77 -19.12
C ARG A 187 10.57 -16.35 -20.14
N GLY A 188 10.67 -15.96 -21.41
CA GLY A 188 9.75 -16.38 -22.45
C GLY A 188 8.32 -15.89 -22.22
N TYR A 189 8.13 -14.79 -21.49
CA TYR A 189 6.81 -14.25 -21.24
C TYR A 189 6.15 -13.73 -22.51
N ASP A 190 4.84 -13.94 -22.59
CA ASP A 190 4.05 -13.40 -23.68
C ASP A 190 3.71 -11.93 -23.43
N THR A 191 4.32 -11.03 -24.21
CA THR A 191 4.20 -9.58 -24.08
C THR A 191 3.33 -8.94 -25.18
N ASP A 192 2.54 -9.75 -25.89
CA ASP A 192 1.57 -9.28 -26.90
C ASP A 192 0.44 -8.45 -26.29
N ARG A 193 0.29 -8.50 -24.97
CA ARG A 193 -0.57 -7.61 -24.20
C ARG A 193 0.06 -7.34 -22.84
N ILE A 194 0.14 -6.07 -22.48
CA ILE A 194 0.73 -5.60 -21.22
C ILE A 194 -0.30 -4.75 -20.48
N ILE A 195 -0.54 -5.11 -19.22
CA ILE A 195 -1.28 -4.28 -18.28
C ILE A 195 -0.26 -3.61 -17.37
N TYR A 196 -0.18 -2.28 -17.41
CA TYR A 196 0.76 -1.53 -16.58
C TYR A 196 0.05 -0.41 -15.81
N ASN A 197 0.70 0.08 -14.76
CA ASN A 197 0.09 1.06 -13.85
C ASN A 197 0.81 2.41 -13.78
N SER A 198 1.85 2.61 -14.59
CA SER A 198 2.58 3.87 -14.64
C SER A 198 3.16 4.14 -16.02
N LEU A 199 3.30 5.42 -16.34
CA LEU A 199 3.95 5.93 -17.55
C LEU A 199 5.48 6.10 -17.39
N ALA A 200 6.04 5.53 -16.32
CA ALA A 200 7.48 5.44 -16.07
C ALA A 200 8.11 4.24 -16.80
N THR A 201 8.91 3.41 -16.11
CA THR A 201 9.65 2.32 -16.74
C THR A 201 8.75 1.26 -17.41
N PRO A 202 7.57 0.85 -16.87
CA PRO A 202 6.68 -0.09 -17.54
C PRO A 202 6.26 0.36 -18.94
N PHE A 203 5.95 1.65 -19.09
CA PHE A 203 5.58 2.23 -20.37
C PHE A 203 6.75 2.21 -21.35
N LEU A 204 7.96 2.61 -20.92
CA LEU A 204 9.15 2.54 -21.78
C LEU A 204 9.45 1.09 -22.20
N VAL A 205 9.31 0.13 -21.30
CA VAL A 205 9.46 -1.30 -21.61
C VAL A 205 8.43 -1.73 -22.65
N ALA A 206 7.16 -1.35 -22.51
CA ALA A 206 6.12 -1.65 -23.49
C ALA A 206 6.47 -1.10 -24.87
N VAL A 207 6.94 0.15 -24.95
CA VAL A 207 7.40 0.79 -26.21
C VAL A 207 8.56 0.02 -26.86
N GLY A 208 9.49 -0.51 -26.05
CA GLY A 208 10.64 -1.29 -26.53
C GLY A 208 10.32 -2.73 -26.94
N LEU A 209 9.08 -3.20 -26.74
CA LEU A 209 8.65 -4.55 -27.05
C LEU A 209 7.75 -4.58 -28.30
N THR A 210 8.26 -5.14 -29.39
CA THR A 210 7.45 -5.40 -30.59
C THR A 210 6.49 -6.58 -30.36
N PRO A 211 5.17 -6.39 -30.54
CA PRO A 211 4.20 -7.49 -30.47
C PRO A 211 4.46 -8.51 -31.58
N LYS A 212 4.26 -9.81 -31.29
CA LYS A 212 4.50 -10.90 -32.26
C LYS A 212 3.62 -10.78 -33.50
N GLU A 213 2.36 -10.41 -33.31
CA GLU A 213 1.39 -10.22 -34.40
C GLU A 213 1.41 -8.80 -35.00
N GLY A 214 2.41 -7.97 -34.66
CA GLY A 214 2.55 -6.60 -35.16
C GLY A 214 1.56 -5.58 -34.57
N ARG A 215 0.62 -6.02 -33.72
CA ARG A 215 -0.31 -5.18 -32.96
C ARG A 215 -0.57 -5.75 -31.56
N ALA A 216 -0.80 -4.87 -30.58
CA ALA A 216 -1.19 -5.20 -29.21
C ALA A 216 -2.24 -4.20 -28.70
N GLU A 217 -3.04 -4.64 -27.72
CA GLU A 217 -4.06 -3.84 -27.03
C GLU A 217 -3.73 -3.79 -25.54
N ASP A 218 -2.90 -2.83 -25.17
CA ASP A 218 -2.41 -2.65 -23.80
C ASP A 218 -3.39 -1.84 -22.94
N ILE A 219 -3.30 -2.01 -21.62
CA ILE A 219 -4.10 -1.25 -20.67
C ILE A 219 -3.19 -0.55 -19.67
N LEU A 220 -3.37 0.76 -19.53
CA LEU A 220 -2.84 1.55 -18.44
C LEU A 220 -3.89 1.72 -17.35
N PHE A 221 -3.63 1.22 -16.16
CA PHE A 221 -4.36 1.62 -14.95
C PHE A 221 -3.69 2.85 -14.35
N TRP A 222 -4.29 4.02 -14.56
CA TRP A 222 -3.77 5.28 -14.05
C TRP A 222 -4.17 5.47 -12.57
N GLN A 223 -3.15 5.54 -11.71
CA GLN A 223 -3.28 5.60 -10.24
C GLN A 223 -2.67 6.87 -9.63
N GLU A 224 -2.04 7.72 -10.45
CA GLU A 224 -1.35 8.93 -10.01
C GLU A 224 -2.29 10.16 -10.08
N PRO A 225 -2.05 11.22 -9.28
CA PRO A 225 -2.79 12.47 -9.44
C PRO A 225 -2.52 13.10 -10.80
N ILE A 226 -3.47 13.91 -11.28
CA ILE A 226 -3.33 14.65 -12.55
C ILE A 226 -3.10 16.15 -12.29
N GLY A 227 -2.10 16.71 -12.98
CA GLY A 227 -1.80 18.15 -12.95
C GLY A 227 -2.82 18.97 -13.74
N GLU A 228 -2.40 20.16 -14.18
CA GLU A 228 -3.26 21.06 -14.98
C GLU A 228 -3.35 20.67 -16.45
N GLU A 229 -2.51 19.73 -16.90
CA GLU A 229 -2.52 19.20 -18.27
C GLU A 229 -2.31 17.68 -18.25
N LEU A 230 -2.69 17.00 -19.34
CA LEU A 230 -2.38 15.58 -19.53
C LEU A 230 -0.87 15.38 -19.74
N PRO A 231 -0.23 14.41 -19.05
CA PRO A 231 1.20 14.14 -19.18
C PRO A 231 1.62 13.90 -20.63
N GLY A 232 2.79 14.41 -21.02
CA GLY A 232 3.34 14.21 -22.37
C GLY A 232 3.44 12.74 -22.76
N ASN A 233 3.91 11.88 -21.84
CA ASN A 233 3.98 10.43 -22.06
C ASN A 233 2.60 9.79 -22.28
N MET A 234 1.55 10.36 -21.69
CA MET A 234 0.18 9.86 -21.86
C MET A 234 -0.31 10.13 -23.29
N LYS A 235 -0.05 11.34 -23.80
CA LYS A 235 -0.35 11.70 -25.20
C LYS A 235 0.48 10.89 -26.18
N ALA A 236 1.76 10.65 -25.88
CA ALA A 236 2.64 9.81 -26.69
C ALA A 236 2.12 8.36 -26.75
N ALA A 237 1.65 7.82 -25.63
CA ALA A 237 1.10 6.46 -25.57
C ALA A 237 -0.12 6.27 -26.50
N MET A 238 -0.98 7.29 -26.62
CA MET A 238 -2.15 7.27 -27.53
C MET A 238 -1.77 7.28 -29.02
N GLN A 239 -0.50 7.56 -29.34
CA GLN A 239 -0.02 7.70 -30.72
C GLN A 239 0.90 6.55 -31.14
N LEU A 240 1.06 5.52 -30.29
CA LEU A 240 1.91 4.37 -30.61
C LEU A 240 1.33 3.57 -31.79
N PRO A 241 2.12 3.25 -32.82
CA PRO A 241 1.61 2.64 -34.05
C PRO A 241 1.23 1.15 -33.90
N HIS A 242 1.89 0.43 -32.99
CA HIS A 242 1.75 -1.03 -32.84
C HIS A 242 1.16 -1.46 -31.49
N ARG A 243 0.94 -0.52 -30.57
CA ARG A 243 0.42 -0.79 -29.23
C ARG A 243 -0.68 0.20 -28.93
N ASN A 244 -1.92 -0.19 -29.20
CA ASN A 244 -3.08 0.60 -28.83
C ASN A 244 -3.23 0.56 -27.32
N ILE A 245 -3.55 1.71 -26.72
CA ILE A 245 -3.70 1.84 -25.27
C ILE A 245 -5.15 2.13 -24.92
N ARG A 246 -5.65 1.49 -23.85
CA ARG A 246 -6.83 1.93 -23.10
C ARG A 246 -6.39 2.42 -21.73
N ILE A 247 -7.00 3.49 -21.24
CA ILE A 247 -6.62 4.09 -19.96
C ILE A 247 -7.79 3.95 -18.97
N ALA A 248 -7.59 3.08 -17.98
CA ALA A 248 -8.48 2.85 -16.87
C ALA A 248 -8.07 3.75 -15.69
N VAL A 249 -8.90 4.71 -15.31
CA VAL A 249 -8.61 5.65 -14.22
C VAL A 249 -9.33 5.20 -12.96
N GLN A 250 -8.55 4.87 -11.91
CA GLN A 250 -9.08 4.24 -10.70
C GLN A 250 -9.57 5.21 -9.63
N ASP A 251 -9.18 6.48 -9.73
CA ASP A 251 -9.72 7.55 -8.90
C ASP A 251 -10.78 8.35 -9.67
N LYS A 252 -11.96 8.50 -9.07
CA LYS A 252 -13.11 9.15 -9.71
C LYS A 252 -12.88 10.65 -9.88
N GLN A 253 -12.28 11.32 -8.90
CA GLN A 253 -11.99 12.75 -8.96
C GLN A 253 -10.93 13.04 -10.03
N VAL A 254 -9.89 12.19 -10.11
CA VAL A 254 -8.86 12.28 -11.16
C VAL A 254 -9.48 12.07 -12.54
N TYR A 255 -10.36 11.07 -12.70
CA TYR A 255 -11.07 10.84 -13.97
C TYR A 255 -11.90 12.05 -14.39
N ASP A 256 -12.66 12.63 -13.46
CA ASP A 256 -13.49 13.79 -13.75
C ASP A 256 -12.63 15.03 -14.08
N LYS A 257 -11.45 15.18 -13.47
CA LYS A 257 -10.46 16.20 -13.86
C LYS A 257 -9.92 15.94 -15.27
N ILE A 258 -9.54 14.70 -15.59
CA ILE A 258 -9.07 14.31 -16.93
C ILE A 258 -10.12 14.65 -18.00
N LEU A 259 -11.40 14.37 -17.76
CA LEU A 259 -12.47 14.69 -18.73
C LEU A 259 -12.64 16.19 -18.99
N LYS A 260 -12.21 17.07 -18.07
CA LYS A 260 -12.21 18.53 -18.27
C LYS A 260 -11.00 18.98 -19.08
N LEU A 261 -9.87 18.29 -18.96
CA LEU A 261 -8.60 18.62 -19.63
C LEU A 261 -8.49 18.02 -21.04
N ALA A 262 -9.04 16.83 -21.25
CA ALA A 262 -8.91 16.07 -22.49
C ALA A 262 -9.76 16.66 -23.63
N THR A 263 -9.21 16.68 -24.84
CA THR A 263 -9.94 16.97 -26.08
C THR A 263 -11.01 15.89 -26.36
N PRO A 264 -12.03 16.16 -27.19
CA PRO A 264 -13.06 15.17 -27.52
C PRO A 264 -12.51 13.84 -28.06
N LYS A 265 -11.39 13.88 -28.81
CA LYS A 265 -10.72 12.67 -29.31
C LYS A 265 -10.04 11.90 -28.18
N GLU A 266 -9.32 12.58 -27.30
CA GLU A 266 -8.61 11.95 -26.18
C GLU A 266 -9.59 11.31 -25.17
N LYS A 267 -10.78 11.89 -24.97
CA LYS A 267 -11.81 11.32 -24.07
C LYS A 267 -12.18 9.86 -24.39
N SER A 268 -12.04 9.42 -25.63
CA SER A 268 -12.34 8.03 -26.03
C SER A 268 -11.40 6.98 -25.44
N TYR A 269 -10.19 7.39 -25.01
CA TYR A 269 -9.19 6.51 -24.42
C TYR A 269 -9.43 6.22 -22.94
N PHE A 270 -10.19 7.09 -22.25
CA PHE A 270 -10.36 7.03 -20.80
C PHE A 270 -11.65 6.31 -20.41
N ARG A 271 -11.54 5.42 -19.44
CA ARG A 271 -12.66 4.80 -18.73
C ARG A 271 -12.43 4.94 -17.24
N ASN A 272 -13.50 5.22 -16.50
CA ASN A 272 -13.46 5.15 -15.04
C ASN A 272 -13.79 3.73 -14.60
N VAL A 273 -12.95 3.17 -13.74
CA VAL A 273 -13.18 1.89 -13.08
C VAL A 273 -12.36 1.89 -11.81
N GLY A 274 -12.97 1.73 -10.64
CA GLY A 274 -12.18 1.65 -9.42
C GLY A 274 -11.73 0.23 -9.11
N TYR A 275 -12.07 -0.29 -7.94
CA TYR A 275 -11.51 -1.55 -7.43
C TYR A 275 -12.60 -2.57 -7.09
N LEU A 276 -12.27 -3.85 -7.23
CA LEU A 276 -13.11 -4.95 -6.78
C LEU A 276 -12.71 -5.29 -5.34
N TYR A 277 -13.51 -4.82 -4.39
CA TYR A 277 -13.30 -5.09 -2.97
C TYR A 277 -13.93 -6.43 -2.58
N GLN A 278 -13.21 -7.19 -1.75
CA GLN A 278 -13.70 -8.43 -1.14
C GLN A 278 -14.09 -8.15 0.30
N TYR A 279 -15.36 -8.37 0.62
CA TYR A 279 -15.87 -8.17 1.98
C TYR A 279 -15.81 -9.46 2.77
N HIS A 280 -15.35 -9.39 4.02
CA HIS A 280 -15.24 -10.54 4.91
C HIS A 280 -16.59 -10.98 5.49
N ARG A 281 -17.55 -10.06 5.59
CA ARG A 281 -18.88 -10.30 6.15
C ARG A 281 -19.89 -9.24 5.70
N LEU A 282 -21.16 -9.49 5.99
CA LEU A 282 -22.22 -8.49 5.90
C LEU A 282 -22.31 -7.68 7.20
N ASN A 283 -22.96 -6.52 7.10
CA ASN A 283 -23.28 -5.68 8.24
C ASN A 283 -24.56 -6.20 8.88
N ASN A 284 -24.56 -6.45 10.19
CA ASN A 284 -25.71 -7.00 10.90
C ASN A 284 -26.48 -5.95 11.70
N MET A 285 -26.13 -4.67 11.56
CA MET A 285 -26.67 -3.55 12.32
C MET A 285 -26.57 -3.72 13.85
N ASN A 286 -25.55 -4.44 14.31
CA ASN A 286 -25.25 -4.53 15.73
C ASN A 286 -25.00 -3.12 16.26
N PRO A 287 -25.61 -2.73 17.40
CA PRO A 287 -25.41 -1.41 18.00
C PRO A 287 -24.08 -1.37 18.74
N GLU A 288 -23.00 -1.73 18.06
CA GLU A 288 -21.64 -1.79 18.59
C GLU A 288 -20.71 -0.98 17.68
N ALA A 289 -20.01 -0.01 18.29
CA ALA A 289 -19.06 0.86 17.61
C ALA A 289 -17.63 0.54 18.03
N LEU A 290 -16.70 0.54 17.07
CA LEU A 290 -15.27 0.38 17.30
C LEU A 290 -14.53 1.69 17.06
N ILE A 291 -13.66 2.05 18.00
CA ILE A 291 -12.68 3.14 17.89
C ILE A 291 -11.30 2.55 18.23
N LEU A 292 -10.32 2.80 17.37
CA LEU A 292 -8.93 2.44 17.62
C LEU A 292 -8.11 3.71 17.78
N THR A 293 -7.31 3.78 18.84
CA THR A 293 -6.48 4.95 19.14
C THR A 293 -5.07 4.58 19.63
N ASN A 294 -4.12 5.47 19.43
CA ASN A 294 -2.78 5.47 20.03
C ASN A 294 -2.57 6.67 20.98
N SER A 295 -3.63 7.42 21.28
CA SER A 295 -3.61 8.55 22.22
C SER A 295 -4.82 8.49 23.16
N ASP A 296 -4.92 9.46 24.06
CA ASP A 296 -6.11 9.66 24.90
C ASP A 296 -7.05 10.74 24.37
N GLN A 297 -6.80 11.21 23.14
CA GLN A 297 -7.55 12.26 22.49
C GLN A 297 -8.50 11.66 21.45
N ILE A 298 -9.77 11.58 21.85
CA ILE A 298 -10.87 11.09 21.00
C ILE A 298 -11.89 12.22 20.87
N GLU A 299 -12.13 12.63 19.64
CA GLU A 299 -12.96 13.78 19.31
C GLU A 299 -14.43 13.50 19.63
N GLN A 300 -15.09 14.42 20.36
CA GLN A 300 -16.52 14.34 20.74
C GLN A 300 -17.00 13.03 21.40
N ILE A 301 -16.13 12.26 22.05
CA ILE A 301 -16.50 10.95 22.62
C ILE A 301 -17.56 11.03 23.73
N GLU A 302 -17.47 11.98 24.65
CA GLU A 302 -18.45 12.11 25.75
C GLU A 302 -19.87 12.47 25.26
N PRO A 303 -20.04 13.44 24.33
CA PRO A 303 -21.33 13.68 23.68
C PRO A 303 -21.91 12.46 22.98
N LEU A 304 -21.09 11.67 22.27
CA LEU A 304 -21.52 10.45 21.60
C LEU A 304 -22.00 9.39 22.60
N LEU A 305 -21.23 9.12 23.65
CA LEU A 305 -21.59 8.17 24.72
C LEU A 305 -22.91 8.54 25.40
N THR A 306 -23.12 9.85 25.64
CA THR A 306 -24.31 10.35 26.34
C THR A 306 -25.57 10.33 25.46
N GLN A 307 -25.44 10.65 24.17
CA GLN A 307 -26.58 10.73 23.25
C GLN A 307 -26.93 9.40 22.58
N LEU A 308 -26.04 8.40 22.66
CA LEU A 308 -26.23 7.06 22.10
C LEU A 308 -26.14 5.98 23.20
N PRO A 309 -27.02 6.00 24.22
CA PRO A 309 -26.96 5.06 25.34
C PRO A 309 -27.21 3.60 24.93
N ASN A 310 -27.86 3.39 23.78
CA ASN A 310 -28.17 2.06 23.23
C ASN A 310 -27.03 1.49 22.38
N VAL A 311 -25.98 2.27 22.09
CA VAL A 311 -24.81 1.83 21.33
C VAL A 311 -23.68 1.52 22.32
N HIS A 312 -23.09 0.35 22.21
CA HIS A 312 -21.93 -0.03 23.00
C HIS A 312 -20.64 0.35 22.28
N PHE A 313 -19.76 1.10 22.94
CA PHE A 313 -18.52 1.61 22.36
C PHE A 313 -17.32 0.79 22.83
N HIS A 314 -16.58 0.22 21.87
CA HIS A 314 -15.32 -0.48 22.08
C HIS A 314 -14.16 0.41 21.70
N ILE A 315 -13.34 0.80 22.69
CA ILE A 315 -12.16 1.64 22.47
C ILE A 315 -10.91 0.81 22.73
N GLY A 316 -10.16 0.52 21.67
CA GLY A 316 -8.91 -0.24 21.74
C GLY A 316 -7.69 0.64 21.57
N ALA A 317 -6.70 0.48 22.45
CA ALA A 317 -5.41 1.15 22.32
C ALA A 317 -4.26 0.14 22.28
N ILE A 318 -3.32 0.30 21.35
CA ILE A 318 -2.12 -0.57 21.24
C ILE A 318 -1.13 -0.30 22.38
N THR A 319 -1.19 0.90 22.95
CA THR A 319 -0.39 1.36 24.07
C THR A 319 -1.16 1.26 25.38
N GLU A 320 -0.50 1.63 26.48
CA GLU A 320 -1.17 1.97 27.72
C GLU A 320 -2.14 3.13 27.50
N MET A 321 -3.21 3.17 28.30
CA MET A 321 -4.22 4.23 28.28
C MET A 321 -3.95 5.21 29.41
N SER A 322 -4.12 6.51 29.15
CA SER A 322 -4.00 7.54 30.19
C SER A 322 -5.16 7.47 31.18
N SER A 323 -5.02 8.11 32.34
CA SER A 323 -6.09 8.24 33.32
C SER A 323 -7.35 8.88 32.72
N ARG A 324 -7.18 9.88 31.83
CA ARG A 324 -8.28 10.55 31.14
C ARG A 324 -9.12 9.58 30.32
N LEU A 325 -8.48 8.70 29.55
CA LEU A 325 -9.23 7.73 28.76
C LEU A 325 -9.90 6.67 29.67
N MET A 326 -9.21 6.27 30.74
CA MET A 326 -9.75 5.33 31.73
C MET A 326 -10.96 5.88 32.49
N GLU A 327 -11.06 7.21 32.68
CA GLU A 327 -12.22 7.87 33.31
C GLU A 327 -13.52 7.68 32.51
N LEU A 328 -13.44 7.39 31.20
CA LEU A 328 -14.62 7.08 30.38
C LEU A 328 -15.34 5.81 30.85
N ASN A 329 -14.69 4.92 31.62
CA ASN A 329 -15.32 3.73 32.18
C ASN A 329 -16.47 4.05 33.17
N ARG A 330 -16.70 5.34 33.49
CA ARG A 330 -17.90 5.82 34.19
C ARG A 330 -19.19 5.66 33.38
N TYR A 331 -19.11 5.61 32.05
CA TYR A 331 -20.27 5.41 31.18
C TYR A 331 -20.59 3.90 31.09
N PRO A 332 -21.87 3.50 31.16
CA PRO A 332 -22.24 2.07 31.18
C PRO A 332 -22.12 1.40 29.81
N ASN A 333 -22.11 2.17 28.72
CA ASN A 333 -22.14 1.71 27.34
C ASN A 333 -20.75 1.73 26.68
N ILE A 334 -19.68 1.45 27.44
CA ILE A 334 -18.30 1.45 26.94
C ILE A 334 -17.51 0.23 27.40
N SER A 335 -16.51 -0.17 26.62
CA SER A 335 -15.45 -1.08 27.05
C SER A 335 -14.11 -0.59 26.53
N LEU A 336 -13.15 -0.44 27.45
CA LEU A 336 -11.79 0.01 27.17
C LEU A 336 -10.83 -1.19 27.12
N TYR A 337 -9.98 -1.23 26.10
CA TYR A 337 -8.99 -2.29 25.90
C TYR A 337 -7.58 -1.68 25.83
N PRO A 338 -6.92 -1.43 26.98
CA PRO A 338 -5.51 -1.01 27.01
C PRO A 338 -4.60 -2.15 26.54
N ASN A 339 -3.52 -1.82 25.83
CA ASN A 339 -2.58 -2.80 25.25
C ASN A 339 -3.31 -3.93 24.48
N ILE A 340 -4.27 -3.55 23.63
CA ILE A 340 -5.13 -4.49 22.91
C ILE A 340 -4.31 -5.46 22.07
N ARG A 341 -4.59 -6.75 22.21
CA ARG A 341 -3.92 -7.81 21.44
C ARG A 341 -4.52 -7.92 20.03
N PRO A 342 -3.74 -8.29 19.00
CA PRO A 342 -4.24 -8.46 17.62
C PRO A 342 -5.46 -9.37 17.50
N ALA A 343 -5.50 -10.48 18.27
CA ALA A 343 -6.65 -11.38 18.28
C ALA A 343 -7.96 -10.67 18.72
N LYS A 344 -7.87 -9.76 19.70
CA LYS A 344 -9.02 -8.99 20.18
C LYS A 344 -9.43 -7.92 19.18
N VAL A 345 -8.47 -7.28 18.50
CA VAL A 345 -8.75 -6.34 17.41
C VAL A 345 -9.56 -7.04 16.30
N ASN A 346 -9.10 -8.21 15.86
CA ASN A 346 -9.80 -9.00 14.84
C ASN A 346 -11.21 -9.43 15.28
N GLU A 347 -11.37 -9.81 16.54
CA GLU A 347 -12.70 -10.11 17.13
C GLU A 347 -13.63 -8.88 17.04
N LEU A 348 -13.13 -7.69 17.40
CA LEU A 348 -13.93 -6.47 17.38
C LEU A 348 -14.33 -6.06 15.95
N PHE A 349 -13.42 -6.16 14.96
CA PHE A 349 -13.78 -5.93 13.55
C PHE A 349 -14.82 -6.92 13.01
N ALA A 350 -14.78 -8.17 13.48
CA ALA A 350 -15.76 -9.18 13.10
C ALA A 350 -17.14 -8.97 13.75
N ARG A 351 -17.21 -8.23 14.86
CA ARG A 351 -18.43 -8.06 15.67
C ARG A 351 -19.12 -6.70 15.52
N CYS A 352 -18.37 -5.61 15.62
CA CYS A 352 -18.91 -4.26 15.59
C CYS A 352 -19.39 -3.89 14.19
N ASP A 353 -20.50 -3.16 14.04
CA ASP A 353 -21.01 -2.77 12.71
C ASP A 353 -20.78 -1.29 12.36
N LEU A 354 -20.29 -0.51 13.33
CA LEU A 354 -19.90 0.88 13.19
C LEU A 354 -18.41 1.03 13.48
N TYR A 355 -17.68 1.76 12.64
CA TYR A 355 -16.32 2.22 12.92
C TYR A 355 -16.33 3.74 12.98
N LEU A 356 -15.87 4.29 14.09
CA LEU A 356 -15.80 5.74 14.27
C LEU A 356 -14.34 6.16 14.19
N ASP A 357 -13.98 6.78 13.07
CA ASP A 357 -12.66 7.36 12.86
C ASP A 357 -12.62 8.75 13.49
N ILE A 358 -12.55 8.76 14.83
CA ILE A 358 -12.61 9.95 15.68
C ILE A 358 -11.37 10.05 16.59
N ASN A 359 -10.33 9.26 16.29
CA ASN A 359 -9.01 9.38 16.89
C ASN A 359 -8.32 10.64 16.34
N ILE A 360 -7.68 11.43 17.18
CA ILE A 360 -7.01 12.67 16.74
C ILE A 360 -5.60 12.40 16.18
N SER A 361 -4.94 11.37 16.67
CA SER A 361 -3.59 10.98 16.25
C SER A 361 -3.61 10.01 15.07
N ASP A 362 -2.43 9.73 14.48
CA ASP A 362 -2.29 8.89 13.29
C ASP A 362 -3.12 7.59 13.33
N GLU A 363 -3.69 7.23 12.18
CA GLU A 363 -4.40 5.98 11.99
C GLU A 363 -3.52 4.78 12.39
N ILE A 364 -4.13 3.87 13.16
CA ILE A 364 -3.48 2.62 13.55
C ILE A 364 -4.15 1.43 12.89
N LEU A 365 -3.34 0.42 12.56
CA LEU A 365 -3.79 -0.88 12.03
C LEU A 365 -4.61 -0.78 10.72
N ASN A 366 -4.44 0.29 9.94
CA ASN A 366 -5.25 0.58 8.77
C ASN A 366 -6.76 0.46 9.09
N GLY A 367 -7.18 1.04 10.22
CA GLY A 367 -8.50 0.81 10.80
C GLY A 367 -9.66 1.10 9.85
N SER A 368 -9.59 2.20 9.09
CA SER A 368 -10.60 2.60 8.10
C SER A 368 -10.72 1.57 6.98
N ARG A 369 -9.59 1.08 6.46
CA ARG A 369 -9.58 0.04 5.44
C ARG A 369 -10.12 -1.28 5.98
N THR A 370 -9.67 -1.70 7.16
CA THR A 370 -10.10 -2.95 7.78
C THR A 370 -11.60 -2.92 8.09
N ALA A 371 -12.11 -1.78 8.57
CA ALA A 371 -13.55 -1.54 8.76
C ALA A 371 -14.32 -1.64 7.44
N PHE A 372 -13.80 -1.02 6.38
CA PHE A 372 -14.40 -1.09 5.04
C PHE A 372 -14.46 -2.53 4.53
N GLU A 373 -13.36 -3.30 4.61
CA GLU A 373 -13.30 -4.71 4.21
C GLU A 373 -14.17 -5.63 5.11
N ASN A 374 -14.54 -5.19 6.32
CA ASN A 374 -15.53 -5.86 7.18
C ASN A 374 -16.97 -5.34 7.00
N ASN A 375 -17.21 -4.49 5.99
CA ASN A 375 -18.52 -3.91 5.68
C ASN A 375 -19.13 -3.13 6.86
N MET A 376 -18.28 -2.53 7.70
CA MET A 376 -18.70 -1.61 8.77
C MET A 376 -19.05 -0.24 8.17
N LEU A 377 -20.02 0.45 8.76
CA LEU A 377 -20.26 1.86 8.43
C LEU A 377 -19.20 2.72 9.10
N ILE A 378 -18.47 3.49 8.29
CA ILE A 378 -17.41 4.37 8.75
C ILE A 378 -17.96 5.81 8.81
N LEU A 379 -17.81 6.43 9.97
CA LEU A 379 -18.15 7.83 10.22
C LEU A 379 -16.95 8.53 10.84
N SER A 380 -16.72 9.80 10.52
CA SER A 380 -15.58 10.57 11.02
C SER A 380 -15.93 12.04 11.18
N PHE A 381 -15.04 12.80 11.84
CA PHE A 381 -15.05 14.26 11.75
C PHE A 381 -14.04 14.75 10.71
N GLU A 382 -14.22 15.98 10.21
CA GLU A 382 -13.29 16.62 9.27
C GLU A 382 -11.84 16.64 9.79
N THR A 383 -11.66 16.77 11.10
CA THR A 383 -10.34 16.80 11.75
C THR A 383 -9.71 15.43 11.97
N THR A 384 -10.49 14.35 11.84
CA THR A 384 -10.09 12.98 12.22
C THR A 384 -10.22 11.97 11.10
N CYS A 385 -10.74 12.37 9.93
CA CYS A 385 -10.86 11.50 8.76
C CYS A 385 -9.46 11.16 8.19
N HIS A 386 -8.92 10.00 8.55
CA HIS A 386 -7.60 9.59 8.10
C HIS A 386 -7.60 9.12 6.64
N ASN A 387 -8.71 8.52 6.20
CA ASN A 387 -8.79 7.95 4.85
C ASN A 387 -10.11 8.27 4.14
N HIS A 388 -10.13 9.42 3.46
CA HIS A 388 -11.26 9.91 2.67
C HIS A 388 -11.73 8.94 1.57
N ARG A 389 -10.89 7.99 1.15
CA ARG A 389 -11.30 7.03 0.12
C ARG A 389 -12.39 6.08 0.61
N PHE A 390 -12.38 5.71 1.88
CA PHE A 390 -13.33 4.74 2.43
C PHE A 390 -14.50 5.38 3.17
N VAL A 391 -14.57 6.70 3.23
CA VAL A 391 -15.62 7.45 3.93
C VAL A 391 -16.35 8.33 2.93
N ALA A 392 -17.67 8.22 2.84
CA ALA A 392 -18.45 9.12 1.99
C ALA A 392 -18.43 10.54 2.56
N GLU A 393 -18.36 11.57 1.71
CA GLU A 393 -18.39 12.97 2.16
C GLU A 393 -19.59 13.28 3.07
N SER A 394 -20.75 12.69 2.82
CA SER A 394 -21.94 12.84 3.67
C SER A 394 -21.86 12.16 5.05
N HIS A 395 -20.77 11.43 5.32
CA HIS A 395 -20.49 10.74 6.58
C HIS A 395 -19.31 11.37 7.34
N ILE A 396 -18.77 12.47 6.80
CA ILE A 396 -17.74 13.29 7.44
C ILE A 396 -18.46 14.52 7.99
N TYR A 397 -18.29 14.78 9.28
CA TYR A 397 -19.02 15.85 9.97
C TYR A 397 -18.06 16.93 10.47
N PRO A 398 -18.46 18.22 10.45
CA PRO A 398 -17.81 19.23 11.26
C PRO A 398 -17.87 18.84 12.75
N VAL A 399 -16.83 19.14 13.51
CA VAL A 399 -16.71 18.73 14.93
C VAL A 399 -17.86 19.30 15.77
N GLU A 400 -18.27 20.53 15.48
CA GLU A 400 -19.40 21.22 16.11
C GLU A 400 -20.76 20.56 15.83
N ASN A 401 -20.86 19.71 14.81
CA ASN A 401 -22.11 19.08 14.37
C ASN A 401 -22.19 17.60 14.75
N VAL A 402 -21.74 17.25 15.96
CA VAL A 402 -21.86 15.88 16.52
C VAL A 402 -23.30 15.36 16.52
N SER A 403 -24.30 16.25 16.65
CA SER A 403 -25.71 15.88 16.64
C SER A 403 -26.16 15.26 15.30
N ALA A 404 -25.59 15.70 14.17
CA ALA A 404 -25.86 15.10 12.88
C ALA A 404 -25.28 13.66 12.77
N MET A 405 -24.09 13.43 13.33
CA MET A 405 -23.50 12.09 13.40
C MET A 405 -24.35 11.17 14.30
N VAL A 406 -24.78 11.67 15.47
CA VAL A 406 -25.70 10.95 16.38
C VAL A 406 -26.99 10.57 15.65
N GLY A 407 -27.62 11.54 14.97
CA GLY A 407 -28.84 11.30 14.20
C GLY A 407 -28.64 10.27 13.09
N LYS A 408 -27.48 10.30 12.41
CA LYS A 408 -27.13 9.28 11.41
C LYS A 408 -27.02 7.90 12.02
N ILE A 409 -26.31 7.75 13.14
CA ILE A 409 -26.14 6.47 13.85
C ILE A 409 -27.49 5.92 14.30
N GLN A 410 -28.34 6.75 14.90
CA GLN A 410 -29.69 6.35 15.31
C GLN A 410 -30.55 5.89 14.13
N GLY A 411 -30.51 6.62 13.01
CA GLY A 411 -31.25 6.29 11.79
C GLY A 411 -30.82 4.95 11.19
N VAL A 412 -29.52 4.74 10.98
CA VAL A 412 -29.00 3.49 10.38
C VAL A 412 -29.18 2.28 11.28
N LEU A 413 -29.23 2.43 12.60
CA LEU A 413 -29.51 1.33 13.52
C LEU A 413 -31.02 1.04 13.66
N SER A 414 -31.88 2.00 13.31
CA SER A 414 -33.34 1.83 13.39
C SER A 414 -33.94 1.25 12.11
N LEU A 415 -33.37 1.56 10.94
CA LEU A 415 -33.93 1.21 9.64
C LEU A 415 -32.89 0.52 8.75
N PRO A 416 -33.09 -0.77 8.37
CA PRO A 416 -32.16 -1.49 7.49
C PRO A 416 -31.89 -0.78 6.16
N SER A 417 -32.91 -0.17 5.55
CA SER A 417 -32.76 0.59 4.31
C SER A 417 -31.83 1.79 4.46
N GLU A 418 -31.75 2.42 5.63
CA GLU A 418 -30.83 3.53 5.86
C GLU A 418 -29.38 3.06 6.00
N MET A 419 -29.15 1.91 6.64
CA MET A 419 -27.84 1.27 6.71
C MET A 419 -27.36 0.86 5.30
N GLU A 420 -28.22 0.18 4.52
CA GLU A 420 -27.91 -0.21 3.15
C GLU A 420 -27.56 1.00 2.28
N ALA A 421 -28.35 2.07 2.34
CA ALA A 421 -28.08 3.30 1.61
C ALA A 421 -26.78 3.99 2.06
N ALA A 422 -26.46 3.95 3.36
CA ALA A 422 -25.21 4.50 3.88
C ALA A 422 -24.01 3.69 3.35
N LEU A 423 -24.05 2.37 3.47
CA LEU A 423 -22.99 1.50 2.96
C LEU A 423 -22.82 1.64 1.44
N ALA A 424 -23.92 1.78 0.68
CA ALA A 424 -23.86 2.01 -0.76
C ALA A 424 -23.13 3.33 -1.11
N LYS A 425 -23.41 4.42 -0.39
CA LYS A 425 -22.69 5.71 -0.56
C LYS A 425 -21.21 5.57 -0.24
N GLN A 426 -20.87 4.84 0.82
CA GLN A 426 -19.48 4.57 1.21
C GLN A 426 -18.73 3.79 0.13
N LYS A 427 -19.37 2.74 -0.42
CA LYS A 427 -18.84 1.93 -1.52
C LYS A 427 -18.65 2.75 -2.80
N GLN A 428 -19.58 3.66 -3.09
CA GLN A 428 -19.47 4.59 -4.19
C GLN A 428 -18.29 5.56 -4.01
N ALA A 429 -18.10 6.11 -2.80
CA ALA A 429 -16.96 6.99 -2.49
C ALA A 429 -15.61 6.27 -2.67
N ALA A 430 -15.55 4.98 -2.31
CA ALA A 430 -14.39 4.13 -2.55
C ALA A 430 -14.18 3.72 -4.01
N ASN A 431 -15.01 4.24 -4.92
CA ASN A 431 -15.06 3.90 -6.34
C ASN A 431 -15.17 2.38 -6.54
N GLN A 432 -16.01 1.68 -5.77
CA GLN A 432 -16.17 0.24 -5.95
C GLN A 432 -16.65 -0.06 -7.37
N ALA A 433 -15.93 -0.94 -8.06
CA ALA A 433 -16.30 -1.41 -9.38
C ALA A 433 -17.29 -2.57 -9.30
N ASP A 434 -18.11 -2.70 -10.34
CA ASP A 434 -18.86 -3.92 -10.63
C ASP A 434 -17.96 -4.89 -11.42
N LEU A 435 -18.12 -6.20 -11.19
CA LEU A 435 -17.30 -7.23 -11.81
C LEU A 435 -17.43 -7.24 -13.34
N GLU A 436 -18.65 -7.11 -13.87
CA GLU A 436 -18.90 -7.16 -15.31
C GLU A 436 -18.40 -5.87 -15.98
N ALA A 437 -18.60 -4.72 -15.32
CA ALA A 437 -18.01 -3.46 -15.76
C ALA A 437 -16.47 -3.50 -15.80
N TYR A 438 -15.84 -4.16 -14.81
CA TYR A 438 -14.39 -4.32 -14.75
C TYR A 438 -13.88 -5.21 -15.89
N LYS A 439 -14.53 -6.36 -16.12
CA LYS A 439 -14.20 -7.28 -17.22
C LYS A 439 -14.36 -6.65 -18.60
N ALA A 440 -15.28 -5.70 -18.78
CA ALA A 440 -15.47 -5.02 -20.05
C ALA A 440 -14.29 -4.11 -20.44
N ILE A 441 -13.41 -3.76 -19.49
CA ILE A 441 -12.22 -2.96 -19.72
C ILE A 441 -11.01 -3.84 -20.03
N LEU A 442 -10.90 -4.98 -19.35
CA LEU A 442 -9.99 -6.06 -19.67
C LEU A 442 -10.32 -6.66 -21.04
#